data_AF-A0A7S0RWS4-F1
#
_entry.id   AF-A0A7S0RWS4-F1
#
_cell.length_a   1.000
_cell.length_b   1.000
_cell.length_c   1.000
_cell.angle_alpha   90.00
_cell.angle_beta   90.00
_cell.angle_gamma   90.00
#
_symmetry.space_group_name_H-M   'P 1'
#
loop_
_entity.id
_entity.type
_entity.pdbx_description
1 polymer ?
#
loop_
_entity_poly.entity_id
_entity_poly.type
_entity_poly.pdbx_seq_one_letter_code
_entity_poly.pdbx_strand_id
1 'polypeptide(L)'
;IFGSEDIMKQMPEEGQKFLAVDQIYRDMMAKANKNPVALVIARDKEGLEMLQEANVMLDEIQKGLAAYLEVKRIAFPRFFFLSNDEMLEILSETKDPTKVQPHLKKCFEGINTLEFQENTDITAMLSVEGEVVPFKTKVEPSKTGGAVEKWLVQVEACMVEAVQDQAQKSVASFAEGAREEWVVEWPAR
;
A
#
# COMPACT_ATOMS: atom_id res chain seq x y z
N ILE A 1 -9.70 -4.06 -7.15
CA ILE A 1 -9.88 -2.75 -6.48
C ILE A 1 -11.10 -2.80 -5.55
N PHE A 2 -12.34 -2.70 -6.03
CA PHE A 2 -13.55 -2.76 -5.17
C PHE A 2 -13.97 -4.17 -4.70
N GLY A 3 -13.15 -5.20 -4.97
CA GLY A 3 -13.31 -6.52 -4.35
C GLY A 3 -12.79 -6.58 -2.91
N SER A 4 -11.98 -5.61 -2.48
CA SER A 4 -11.54 -5.49 -1.08
C SER A 4 -12.61 -4.78 -0.25
N GLU A 5 -13.07 -5.43 0.81
CA GLU A 5 -14.02 -4.86 1.77
C GLU A 5 -13.49 -3.56 2.40
N ASP A 6 -12.17 -3.43 2.54
CA ASP A 6 -11.56 -2.27 3.19
C ASP A 6 -11.62 -1.05 2.28
N ILE A 7 -11.39 -1.22 0.97
CA ILE A 7 -11.58 -0.15 -0.02
C ILE A 7 -13.06 0.26 -0.10
N MET A 8 -13.99 -0.70 -0.09
CA MET A 8 -15.43 -0.43 -0.07
C MET A 8 -15.88 0.38 1.16
N LYS A 9 -15.26 0.15 2.33
CA LYS A 9 -15.52 0.94 3.54
C LYS A 9 -14.96 2.36 3.47
N GLN A 10 -13.83 2.55 2.79
CA GLN A 10 -13.17 3.84 2.65
C GLN A 10 -13.82 4.71 1.56
N MET A 11 -14.38 4.09 0.52
CA MET A 11 -15.03 4.74 -0.62
C MET A 11 -16.44 4.16 -0.86
N PRO A 12 -17.40 4.40 0.06
CA PRO A 12 -18.71 3.76 0.01
C PRO A 12 -19.57 4.22 -1.18
N GLU A 13 -19.46 5.48 -1.59
CA GLU A 13 -20.23 6.02 -2.72
C GLU A 13 -19.77 5.43 -4.05
N GLU A 14 -18.46 5.44 -4.30
CA GLU A 14 -17.86 4.81 -5.48
C GLU A 14 -18.05 3.30 -5.46
N GLY A 15 -17.99 2.68 -4.28
CA GLY A 15 -18.28 1.25 -4.10
C GLY A 15 -19.71 0.88 -4.52
N GLN A 16 -20.70 1.68 -4.15
CA GLN A 16 -22.09 1.46 -4.59
C GLN A 16 -22.24 1.63 -6.10
N LYS A 17 -21.63 2.66 -6.68
CA LYS A 17 -21.62 2.85 -8.15
C LYS A 17 -20.97 1.68 -8.86
N PHE A 18 -19.87 1.15 -8.32
CA PHE A 18 -19.20 -0.01 -8.89
C PHE A 18 -20.09 -1.25 -8.88
N LEU A 19 -20.83 -1.50 -7.79
CA LEU A 19 -21.79 -2.60 -7.73
C LEU A 19 -22.93 -2.45 -8.76
N ALA A 20 -23.42 -1.23 -8.96
CA ALA A 20 -24.43 -0.96 -10.00
C ALA A 20 -23.87 -1.26 -11.41
N VAL A 21 -22.65 -0.80 -11.71
CA VAL A 21 -21.96 -1.09 -12.97
C VAL A 21 -21.71 -2.58 -13.16
N ASP A 22 -21.24 -3.29 -12.13
CA ASP A 22 -21.01 -4.74 -12.17
C ASP A 22 -22.32 -5.50 -12.46
N GLN A 23 -23.43 -5.08 -11.86
CA GLN A 23 -24.74 -5.68 -12.13
C GLN A 23 -25.18 -5.45 -13.58
N ILE A 24 -25.09 -4.22 -14.09
CA ILE A 24 -25.42 -3.88 -15.49
C ILE A 24 -24.59 -4.75 -16.45
N TYR A 25 -23.29 -4.87 -16.17
CA TYR A 25 -22.38 -5.66 -16.99
C TYR A 25 -22.74 -7.15 -16.96
N ARG A 26 -23.00 -7.72 -15.78
CA ARG A 26 -23.41 -9.14 -15.63
C ARG A 26 -24.70 -9.44 -16.36
N ASP A 27 -25.70 -8.56 -16.24
CA ASP A 27 -26.99 -8.74 -16.93
C ASP A 27 -26.82 -8.68 -18.45
N MET A 28 -26.00 -7.76 -18.95
CA MET A 28 -25.67 -7.68 -20.38
C MET A 28 -24.93 -8.94 -20.86
N MET A 29 -23.94 -9.43 -20.10
CA MET A 29 -23.21 -10.65 -20.44
C MET A 29 -24.13 -11.89 -20.40
N ALA A 30 -25.07 -11.96 -19.46
CA ALA A 30 -26.06 -13.03 -19.39
C ALA A 30 -27.02 -12.99 -20.60
N LYS A 31 -27.49 -11.81 -21.02
CA LYS A 31 -28.30 -11.63 -22.23
C LYS A 31 -27.53 -12.07 -23.49
N ALA A 32 -26.28 -11.64 -23.63
CA ALA A 32 -25.41 -12.00 -24.74
C ALA A 32 -25.12 -13.51 -24.79
N ASN A 33 -24.90 -14.14 -23.63
CA ASN A 33 -24.69 -15.58 -23.54
C ASN A 33 -25.95 -16.38 -23.91
N LYS A 34 -27.15 -15.88 -23.54
CA LYS A 34 -28.43 -16.52 -23.87
C LYS A 34 -28.78 -16.41 -25.35
N ASN A 35 -28.41 -15.32 -26.01
CA ASN A 35 -28.63 -15.11 -27.44
C ASN A 35 -27.36 -14.56 -28.12
N PRO A 36 -26.45 -15.44 -28.59
CA PRO A 36 -25.15 -15.04 -29.09
C PRO A 36 -25.19 -14.42 -30.50
N VAL A 37 -26.38 -14.21 -31.07
CA VAL A 37 -26.52 -13.59 -32.40
C VAL A 37 -26.13 -12.11 -32.29
N ALA A 38 -24.95 -11.77 -32.81
CA ALA A 38 -24.37 -10.43 -32.72
C ALA A 38 -25.31 -9.31 -33.21
N LEU A 39 -26.09 -9.56 -34.26
CA LEU A 39 -27.07 -8.59 -34.77
C LEU A 39 -28.22 -8.29 -33.80
N VAL A 40 -28.58 -9.24 -32.92
CA VAL A 40 -29.62 -9.04 -31.91
C VAL A 40 -29.09 -8.14 -30.80
N ILE A 41 -27.89 -8.45 -30.29
CA ILE A 41 -27.23 -7.66 -29.23
C ILE A 41 -26.87 -6.26 -29.73
N ALA A 42 -26.36 -6.12 -30.96
CA ALA A 42 -26.02 -4.82 -31.54
C ALA A 42 -27.23 -3.89 -31.77
N ARG A 43 -28.46 -4.44 -31.75
CA ARG A 43 -29.70 -3.66 -31.90
C ARG A 43 -30.40 -3.37 -30.57
N ASP A 44 -29.84 -3.83 -29.45
CA ASP A 44 -30.36 -3.56 -28.11
C ASP A 44 -30.08 -2.11 -27.71
N LYS A 45 -31.05 -1.23 -27.95
CA LYS A 45 -30.94 0.20 -27.61
C LYS A 45 -30.95 0.45 -26.11
N GLU A 46 -31.77 -0.30 -25.38
CA GLU A 46 -31.85 -0.19 -23.92
C GLU A 46 -30.53 -0.61 -23.28
N GLY A 47 -29.96 -1.72 -23.77
CA GLY A 47 -28.64 -2.17 -23.35
C GLY A 47 -27.52 -1.17 -23.67
N LEU A 48 -27.58 -0.49 -24.81
CA LEU A 48 -26.63 0.59 -25.14
C LEU A 48 -26.75 1.77 -24.17
N GLU A 49 -27.96 2.22 -23.85
CA GLU A 49 -28.21 3.30 -22.89
C GLU A 49 -27.65 2.94 -21.50
N MET A 50 -27.92 1.73 -21.02
CA MET A 50 -27.38 1.24 -19.74
C MET A 50 -25.84 1.18 -19.73
N LEU A 51 -25.21 0.77 -20.83
CA LEU A 51 -23.75 0.76 -20.95
C LEU A 51 -23.16 2.18 -21.00
N GLN A 52 -23.85 3.13 -21.63
CA GLN A 52 -23.44 4.53 -21.61
C GLN A 52 -23.53 5.12 -20.21
N GLU A 53 -24.60 4.83 -19.46
CA GLU A 53 -24.73 5.22 -18.05
C GLU A 53 -23.64 4.57 -17.18
N ALA A 54 -23.35 3.29 -17.43
CA ALA A 54 -22.26 2.59 -16.75
C ALA A 54 -20.89 3.24 -17.01
N ASN A 55 -20.62 3.72 -18.22
CA ASN A 55 -19.38 4.45 -18.52
C ASN A 55 -19.30 5.78 -17.76
N VAL A 56 -20.41 6.52 -17.63
CA VAL A 56 -20.44 7.76 -16.82
C VAL A 56 -20.15 7.45 -15.35
N MET A 57 -20.76 6.40 -14.81
CA MET A 57 -20.49 5.94 -13.44
C MET A 57 -19.02 5.52 -13.27
N LEU A 58 -18.43 4.83 -14.25
CA LEU A 58 -17.02 4.45 -14.23
C LEU A 58 -16.09 5.66 -14.24
N ASP A 59 -16.38 6.70 -15.01
CA ASP A 59 -15.60 7.95 -15.02
C ASP A 59 -15.65 8.65 -13.66
N GLU A 60 -16.81 8.64 -12.99
CA GLU A 60 -16.94 9.17 -11.63
C GLU A 60 -16.16 8.34 -10.61
N ILE A 61 -16.22 7.01 -10.71
CA ILE A 61 -15.45 6.10 -9.86
C ILE A 61 -13.94 6.35 -10.03
N GLN A 62 -13.46 6.50 -11.26
CA GLN A 62 -12.05 6.77 -11.54
C GLN A 62 -11.60 8.11 -10.94
N LYS A 63 -12.42 9.16 -11.03
CA LYS A 63 -12.13 10.46 -10.40
C LYS A 63 -12.10 10.37 -8.88
N GLY A 64 -13.06 9.67 -8.27
CA GLY A 64 -13.10 9.43 -6.83
C GLY A 64 -11.87 8.65 -6.34
N LEU A 65 -11.48 7.61 -7.07
CA LEU A 65 -10.28 6.81 -6.78
C LEU A 65 -9.00 7.66 -6.86
N ALA A 66 -8.87 8.50 -7.90
CA ALA A 66 -7.72 9.39 -8.03
C ALA A 66 -7.63 10.40 -6.87
N ALA A 67 -8.75 11.00 -6.48
CA ALA A 67 -8.82 11.92 -5.35
C ALA A 67 -8.47 11.22 -4.02
N TYR A 68 -8.98 9.99 -3.82
CA TYR A 68 -8.67 9.18 -2.64
C TYR A 68 -7.17 8.87 -2.54
N LEU A 69 -6.54 8.44 -3.64
CA LEU A 69 -5.11 8.16 -3.68
C LEU A 69 -4.28 9.43 -3.42
N GLU A 70 -4.73 10.58 -3.90
CA GLU A 70 -4.03 11.85 -3.65
C GLU A 70 -4.03 12.24 -2.17
N VAL A 71 -5.17 12.09 -1.48
CA VAL A 71 -5.25 12.32 -0.02
C VAL A 71 -4.26 11.42 0.73
N LYS A 72 -4.15 10.15 0.31
CA LYS A 72 -3.23 9.18 0.90
C LYS A 72 -1.76 9.51 0.59
N ARG A 73 -1.44 10.05 -0.59
CA ARG A 73 -0.09 10.57 -0.91
C ARG A 73 0.30 11.77 -0.07
N ILE A 74 -0.64 12.68 0.21
CA ILE A 74 -0.38 13.81 1.10
C ILE A 74 -0.12 13.34 2.53
N ALA A 75 -0.83 12.30 2.98
CA ALA A 75 -0.62 11.72 4.32
C ALA A 75 0.74 11.02 4.46
N PHE A 76 1.25 10.39 3.39
CA PHE A 76 2.56 9.78 3.36
C PHE A 76 3.27 10.05 2.02
N PRO A 77 4.11 11.10 1.94
CA PRO A 77 4.72 11.56 0.69
C PRO A 77 5.54 10.51 -0.07
N ARG A 78 6.04 9.46 0.59
CA ARG A 78 6.77 8.40 -0.10
C ARG A 78 5.88 7.55 -1.03
N PHE A 79 4.55 7.65 -0.93
CA PHE A 79 3.65 7.06 -1.93
C PHE A 79 3.71 7.73 -3.30
N PHE A 80 4.34 8.91 -3.45
CA PHE A 80 4.62 9.48 -4.77
C PHE A 80 5.60 8.62 -5.61
N PHE A 81 6.37 7.73 -4.96
CA PHE A 81 7.27 6.79 -5.65
C PHE A 81 6.57 5.49 -6.11
N LEU A 82 5.30 5.32 -5.77
CA LEU A 82 4.50 4.15 -6.15
C LEU A 82 3.54 4.49 -7.29
N SER A 83 3.31 3.51 -8.16
CA SER A 83 2.20 3.57 -9.11
C SER A 83 0.85 3.47 -8.38
N ASN A 84 -0.23 3.89 -9.05
CA ASN A 84 -1.58 3.81 -8.48
C ASN A 84 -1.95 2.35 -8.13
N ASP A 85 -1.55 1.38 -8.95
CA ASP A 85 -1.86 -0.04 -8.73
C ASP A 85 -1.15 -0.58 -7.48
N GLU A 86 0.15 -0.29 -7.34
CA GLU A 86 0.93 -0.68 -6.15
C GLU A 86 0.38 -0.04 -4.88
N MET A 87 -0.02 1.22 -4.96
CA MET A 87 -0.64 1.91 -3.83
C MET A 87 -1.97 1.28 -3.45
N LEU A 88 -2.77 0.83 -4.41
CA LEU A 88 -4.01 0.11 -4.14
C LEU A 88 -3.76 -1.27 -3.56
N GLU A 89 -2.74 -2.00 -4.00
CA GLU A 89 -2.34 -3.27 -3.40
C GLU A 89 -2.03 -3.08 -1.90
N ILE A 90 -1.21 -2.09 -1.55
CA ILE A 90 -0.88 -1.75 -0.16
C ILE A 90 -2.12 -1.35 0.64
N LEU A 91 -3.00 -0.51 0.09
CA LEU A 91 -4.20 -0.01 0.79
C LEU A 91 -5.31 -1.06 0.88
N SER A 92 -5.32 -2.07 0.01
CA SER A 92 -6.33 -3.12 -0.02
C SER A 92 -6.06 -4.25 0.97
N GLU A 93 -4.80 -4.41 1.41
CA GLU A 93 -4.31 -5.48 2.29
C GLU A 93 -4.11 -4.97 3.73
N THR A 94 -5.10 -4.28 4.30
CA THR A 94 -4.97 -3.67 5.64
C THR A 94 -4.87 -4.69 6.79
N LYS A 95 -5.19 -5.96 6.51
CA LYS A 95 -5.23 -7.06 7.49
C LYS A 95 -3.85 -7.73 7.68
N ASP A 96 -2.98 -7.70 6.68
CA ASP A 96 -1.65 -8.32 6.72
C ASP A 96 -0.56 -7.29 6.39
N PRO A 97 0.08 -6.67 7.39
CA PRO A 97 1.09 -5.64 7.17
C PRO A 97 2.37 -6.18 6.51
N THR A 98 2.57 -7.50 6.46
CA THR A 98 3.74 -8.09 5.80
C THR A 98 3.66 -7.97 4.28
N LYS A 99 2.46 -7.76 3.72
CA LYS A 99 2.25 -7.61 2.27
C LYS A 99 2.84 -6.34 1.70
N VAL A 100 3.17 -5.35 2.52
CA VAL A 100 3.76 -4.10 2.02
C VAL A 100 5.25 -4.24 1.66
N GLN A 101 5.92 -5.31 2.14
CA GLN A 101 7.36 -5.54 1.98
C GLN A 101 7.88 -5.38 0.54
N PRO A 102 7.22 -5.90 -0.52
CA PRO A 102 7.71 -5.77 -1.89
C PRO A 102 7.77 -4.33 -2.38
N HIS A 103 6.93 -3.45 -1.81
CA HIS A 103 6.82 -2.05 -2.22
C HIS A 103 7.71 -1.13 -1.38
N LEU A 104 8.18 -1.57 -0.21
CA LEU A 104 9.01 -0.76 0.69
C LEU A 104 10.31 -0.29 0.04
N LYS A 105 10.93 -1.11 -0.83
CA LYS A 105 12.16 -0.74 -1.55
C LYS A 105 12.01 0.51 -2.41
N LYS A 106 10.80 0.80 -2.89
CA LYS A 106 10.51 2.02 -3.67
C LYS A 106 10.23 3.22 -2.76
N CYS A 107 9.66 2.98 -1.57
CA CYS A 107 9.38 4.03 -0.60
C CYS A 107 10.59 4.42 0.25
N PHE A 108 11.55 3.51 0.44
CA PHE A 108 12.72 3.68 1.31
C PHE A 108 13.98 3.21 0.58
N GLU A 109 14.93 4.12 0.35
CA GLU A 109 16.21 3.80 -0.30
C GLU A 109 17.12 2.92 0.58
N GLY A 110 16.98 3.01 1.90
CA GLY A 110 17.79 2.24 2.88
C GLY A 110 17.07 1.06 3.55
N ILE A 111 15.80 0.81 3.24
CA ILE A 111 15.04 -0.31 3.82
C ILE A 111 14.64 -1.27 2.70
N ASN A 112 15.21 -2.46 2.74
CA ASN A 112 14.85 -3.56 1.86
C ASN A 112 13.62 -4.30 2.39
N THR A 113 13.65 -4.65 3.68
CA THR A 113 12.56 -5.34 4.38
C THR A 113 12.51 -4.91 5.85
N LEU A 114 11.35 -5.05 6.47
CA LEU A 114 11.16 -4.88 7.92
C LEU A 114 11.15 -6.24 8.62
N GLU A 115 11.62 -6.29 9.85
CA GLU A 115 11.50 -7.46 10.72
C GLU A 115 10.15 -7.43 11.42
N PHE A 116 9.29 -8.41 11.11
CA PHE A 116 7.99 -8.60 11.74
C PHE A 116 8.05 -9.74 12.76
N GLN A 117 7.54 -9.48 13.96
CA GLN A 117 7.34 -10.49 15.00
C GLN A 117 6.04 -11.27 14.77
N GLU A 118 5.83 -12.36 15.52
CA GLU A 118 4.60 -13.18 15.43
C GLU A 118 3.31 -12.38 15.64
N ASN A 119 3.38 -11.32 16.44
CA ASN A 119 2.28 -10.41 16.71
C ASN A 119 2.16 -9.25 15.69
N THR A 120 2.88 -9.30 14.57
CA THR A 120 2.98 -8.27 13.52
C THR A 120 3.64 -6.96 13.94
N ASP A 121 4.24 -6.91 15.13
CA ASP A 121 5.05 -5.75 15.54
C ASP A 121 6.33 -5.69 14.73
N ILE A 122 6.76 -4.47 14.40
CA ILE A 122 7.98 -4.22 13.65
C ILE A 122 9.10 -3.85 14.63
N THR A 123 10.18 -4.63 14.62
CA THR A 123 11.29 -4.48 15.58
C THR A 123 12.59 -3.98 14.98
N ALA A 124 12.80 -4.17 13.68
CA ALA A 124 14.03 -3.77 13.00
C ALA A 124 13.78 -3.48 11.52
N MET A 125 14.74 -2.79 10.91
CA MET A 125 14.84 -2.65 9.46
C MET A 125 16.06 -3.42 8.94
N LEU A 126 15.92 -3.97 7.74
CA LEU A 126 16.97 -4.72 7.05
C LEU A 126 17.33 -4.00 5.74
N SER A 127 18.62 -3.84 5.48
CA SER A 127 19.14 -3.28 4.22
C SER A 127 19.19 -4.34 3.11
N VAL A 128 19.54 -3.92 1.89
CA VAL A 128 19.72 -4.83 0.74
C VAL A 128 20.96 -5.71 0.93
N GLU A 129 21.95 -5.17 1.66
CA GLU A 129 23.22 -5.79 2.00
C GLU A 129 23.10 -6.78 3.18
N GLY A 130 21.92 -6.86 3.80
CA GLY A 130 21.63 -7.76 4.93
C GLY A 130 22.01 -7.17 6.29
N GLU A 131 22.28 -5.86 6.38
CA GLU A 131 22.48 -5.19 7.65
C GLU A 131 21.14 -5.10 8.39
N VAL A 132 21.16 -5.39 9.70
CA VAL A 132 19.98 -5.33 10.55
C VAL A 132 20.15 -4.19 11.54
N VAL A 133 19.26 -3.21 11.47
CA VAL A 133 19.25 -2.07 12.39
C VAL A 133 18.00 -2.17 13.27
N PRO A 134 18.14 -2.52 14.57
CA PRO A 134 17.01 -2.63 15.48
C PRO A 134 16.42 -1.25 15.79
N PHE A 135 15.10 -1.17 15.84
CA PHE A 135 14.39 0.02 16.28
C PHE A 135 14.43 0.14 17.81
N LYS A 136 14.57 1.37 18.29
CA LYS A 136 14.55 1.69 19.72
C LYS A 136 13.15 1.52 20.31
N THR A 137 12.15 1.87 19.54
CA THR A 137 10.73 1.71 19.84
C THR A 137 10.11 0.83 18.75
N LYS A 138 9.39 -0.22 19.16
CA LYS A 138 8.66 -1.07 18.22
C LYS A 138 7.49 -0.30 17.58
N VAL A 139 7.22 -0.58 16.32
CA VAL A 139 6.01 -0.05 15.64
C VAL A 139 4.93 -1.13 15.66
N GLU A 140 3.72 -0.74 16.02
CA GLU A 140 2.59 -1.67 16.20
C GLU A 140 1.49 -1.34 15.16
N PRO A 141 1.51 -1.96 13.96
CA PRO A 141 0.52 -1.70 12.91
C PRO A 141 -0.92 -1.89 13.39
N SER A 142 -1.15 -2.86 14.28
CA SER A 142 -2.46 -3.17 14.88
C SER A 142 -3.11 -1.96 15.60
N LYS A 143 -2.30 -1.06 16.18
CA LYS A 143 -2.80 0.14 16.88
C LYS A 143 -3.27 1.24 15.95
N THR A 144 -2.97 1.14 14.64
CA THR A 144 -3.34 2.18 13.66
C THR A 144 -4.70 1.96 13.01
N GLY A 145 -5.41 0.89 13.38
CA GLY A 145 -6.76 0.61 12.87
C GLY A 145 -6.81 0.31 11.37
N GLY A 146 -5.74 -0.30 10.82
CA GLY A 146 -5.64 -0.64 9.40
C GLY A 146 -5.20 0.51 8.49
N ALA A 147 -4.93 1.70 9.04
CA ALA A 147 -4.42 2.83 8.27
C ALA A 147 -2.92 2.68 7.99
N VAL A 148 -2.59 2.11 6.83
CA VAL A 148 -1.21 1.77 6.46
C VAL A 148 -0.29 2.99 6.47
N GLU A 149 -0.79 4.15 6.03
CA GLU A 149 -0.02 5.39 6.03
C GLU A 149 0.46 5.80 7.43
N LYS A 150 -0.32 5.52 8.49
CA LYS A 150 -0.02 6.00 9.84
C LYS A 150 1.16 5.26 10.45
N TRP A 151 1.20 3.93 10.32
CA TRP A 151 2.31 3.16 10.88
C TRP A 151 3.56 3.29 10.00
N LEU A 152 3.43 3.53 8.69
CA LEU A 152 4.59 3.83 7.84
C LEU A 152 5.27 5.16 8.22
N VAL A 153 4.51 6.18 8.63
CA VAL A 153 5.10 7.41 9.22
C VAL A 153 5.84 7.09 10.52
N GLN A 154 5.32 6.18 11.35
CA GLN A 154 6.01 5.75 12.58
C GLN A 154 7.31 4.99 12.28
N VAL A 155 7.32 4.14 11.24
CA VAL A 155 8.54 3.47 10.77
C VAL A 155 9.57 4.48 10.30
N GLU A 156 9.17 5.52 9.57
CA GLU A 156 10.08 6.60 9.15
C GLU A 156 10.70 7.33 10.34
N ALA A 157 9.90 7.64 11.38
CA ALA A 157 10.42 8.24 12.60
C ALA A 157 11.41 7.30 13.34
N CYS A 158 11.04 6.02 13.49
CA CYS A 158 11.88 5.02 14.14
C CYS A 158 13.18 4.76 13.37
N MET A 159 13.15 4.81 12.04
CA MET A 159 14.33 4.71 11.18
C MET A 159 15.34 5.83 11.50
N VAL A 160 14.88 7.08 11.57
CA VAL A 160 15.75 8.23 11.89
C VAL A 160 16.33 8.09 13.29
N GLU A 161 15.52 7.72 14.27
CA GLU A 161 15.98 7.50 15.65
C GLU A 161 17.00 6.37 15.74
N ALA A 162 16.78 5.25 15.05
CA ALA A 162 17.68 4.11 15.07
C ALA A 162 19.04 4.43 14.45
N VAL A 163 19.06 5.15 13.32
CA VAL A 163 20.32 5.59 12.69
C VAL A 163 21.07 6.58 13.59
N GLN A 164 20.37 7.54 14.21
CA GLN A 164 20.99 8.48 15.16
C GLN A 164 21.59 7.75 16.37
N ASP A 165 20.85 6.80 16.94
CA ASP A 165 21.30 6.00 18.09
C ASP A 165 22.53 5.16 17.72
N GLN A 166 22.52 4.54 16.54
CA GLN A 166 23.66 3.76 16.05
C GLN A 166 24.89 4.62 15.79
N ALA A 167 24.73 5.82 15.23
CA ALA A 167 25.82 6.77 15.04
C ALA A 167 26.42 7.23 16.38
N GLN A 168 25.57 7.53 17.38
CA GLN A 168 26.03 7.94 18.71
C GLN A 168 26.82 6.84 19.42
N LYS A 169 26.30 5.61 19.41
CA LYS A 169 26.97 4.46 20.00
C LYS A 169 28.28 4.12 19.29
N SER A 170 28.31 4.24 17.96
CA SER A 170 29.52 4.07 17.16
C SER A 170 30.61 5.07 17.54
N VAL A 171 30.29 6.35 17.69
CA VAL A 171 31.24 7.38 18.13
C VAL A 171 31.74 7.14 19.55
N ALA A 172 30.87 6.71 20.47
CA ALA A 172 31.27 6.39 21.84
C ALA A 172 32.23 5.18 21.90
N SER A 173 31.93 4.13 21.14
CA SER A 173 32.73 2.90 21.05
C SER A 173 34.08 3.11 20.33
N PHE A 174 34.20 4.15 19.50
CA PHE A 174 35.41 4.43 18.72
C PHE A 174 36.70 4.56 19.56
N ALA A 175 36.57 5.01 20.82
CA ALA A 175 37.72 5.18 21.71
C ALA A 175 38.10 3.91 22.49
N GLU A 176 37.28 2.86 22.47
CA GLU A 176 37.39 1.72 23.40
C GLU A 176 38.02 0.46 22.78
N GLY A 177 38.10 0.35 21.45
CA GLY A 177 38.51 -0.87 20.74
C GLY A 177 39.54 -0.69 19.63
N ALA A 178 40.00 -1.82 19.07
CA ALA A 178 40.86 -1.81 17.88
C ALA A 178 40.06 -1.34 16.66
N ARG A 179 40.66 -0.45 15.86
CA ARG A 179 39.98 0.18 14.71
C ARG A 179 39.46 -0.82 13.68
N GLU A 180 40.16 -1.94 13.52
CA GLU A 180 39.80 -3.01 12.59
C GLU A 180 38.54 -3.77 13.04
N GLU A 181 38.31 -3.92 14.35
CA GLU A 181 37.12 -4.58 14.90
C GLU A 181 35.94 -3.62 14.91
N TRP A 182 36.17 -2.36 15.30
CA TRP A 182 35.16 -1.32 15.31
C TRP A 182 34.54 -1.10 13.92
N VAL A 183 35.33 -1.15 12.84
CA VAL A 183 34.83 -0.86 11.48
C VAL A 183 33.83 -1.91 10.96
N VAL A 184 33.81 -3.12 11.53
CA VAL A 184 32.92 -4.22 11.13
C VAL A 184 31.73 -4.40 12.07
N GLU A 185 31.79 -3.81 13.27
CA GLU A 185 30.76 -3.95 14.31
C GLU A 185 29.56 -3.00 14.07
N TRP A 186 29.80 -1.84 13.47
CA TRP A 186 28.77 -0.83 13.23
C TRP A 186 28.29 -0.88 11.77
N PRO A 187 26.97 -0.75 11.50
CA PRO A 187 26.43 -0.66 10.15
C PRO A 187 27.16 0.41 9.35
N ALA A 188 27.54 0.07 8.12
CA ALA A 188 28.47 0.88 7.35
C ALA A 188 27.82 2.15 6.76
N ARG A 189 26.48 2.23 6.71
CA ARG A 189 25.71 3.36 6.16
C ARG A 189 24.36 3.59 6.83
#